data_AF-A0A9P4MNT4-F1
#
_entry.id   AF-A0A9P4MNT4-F1
#
_cell.length_a   1.000
_cell.length_b   1.000
_cell.length_c   1.000
_cell.angle_alpha   90.00
_cell.angle_beta   90.00
_cell.angle_gamma   90.00
#
_symmetry.space_group_name_H-M   'P 1'
#
loop_
_entity.id
_entity.type
_entity.pdbx_description
1 polymer ?
#
loop_
_entity_poly.entity_id
_entity_poly.type
_entity_poly.pdbx_seq_one_letter_code
_entity_poly.pdbx_strand_id
1 'polypeptide(L)'
;RLKTNIRRLRIISRVISFLISTSAFVPIALTLHKFLSTCNVSRTLTNSDGKTVNRTAWANGSKAWPTYFYFTIALIGVVLQFSILLSYLCSVARANKAAIISDVFSWAVMIRDLAVWAVATAIYRREKGLHGKNKDLWGWTCSSAARDIQEVFAKEVDFNSYCNIQITTASWYSGLIQVGAAALSIFIHILAFQRMGMKKKLRRQTNMVAGFEPVRH
;
A
#
# COMPACT_ATOMS: atom_id res chain seq x y z
N ARG A 1 28.54 2.14 18.47
CA ARG A 1 27.94 0.96 17.81
C ARG A 1 26.40 1.04 17.76
N LEU A 2 25.70 1.27 18.88
CA LEU A 2 24.22 1.36 18.93
C LEU A 2 23.59 2.40 17.96
N LYS A 3 24.23 3.57 17.74
CA LYS A 3 23.80 4.60 16.77
C LYS A 3 23.71 4.06 15.33
N THR A 4 24.69 3.26 14.94
CA THR A 4 24.81 2.72 13.57
C THR A 4 23.82 1.59 13.34
N ASN A 5 23.60 0.74 14.34
CA ASN A 5 22.63 -0.36 14.27
C ASN A 5 21.20 0.17 14.12
N ILE A 6 20.81 1.18 14.90
CA ILE A 6 19.49 1.84 14.75
C ILE A 6 19.32 2.47 13.37
N ARG A 7 20.40 3.06 12.82
CA ARG A 7 20.40 3.65 11.48
C ARG A 7 20.16 2.58 10.40
N ARG A 8 20.88 1.45 10.49
CA ARG A 8 20.72 0.30 9.58
C ARG A 8 19.32 -0.31 9.68
N LEU A 9 18.82 -0.54 10.89
CA LEU A 9 17.48 -1.09 11.12
C LEU A 9 16.39 -0.21 10.51
N ARG A 10 16.54 1.11 10.62
CA ARG A 10 15.62 2.08 10.03
C ARG A 10 15.66 2.05 8.50
N ILE A 11 16.84 1.95 7.88
CA ILE A 11 16.96 1.80 6.41
C ILE A 11 16.29 0.52 5.95
N ILE A 12 16.61 -0.60 6.58
CA ILE A 12 16.05 -1.91 6.25
C ILE A 12 14.52 -1.87 6.33
N SER A 13 13.97 -1.33 7.43
CA SER A 13 12.53 -1.16 7.57
C SER A 13 11.92 -0.29 6.47
N ARG A 14 12.58 0.80 6.04
CA ARG A 14 12.05 1.66 4.96
C ARG A 14 12.08 0.98 3.59
N VAL A 15 13.13 0.21 3.31
CA VAL A 15 13.25 -0.58 2.08
C VAL A 15 12.19 -1.66 2.07
N ILE A 16 11.98 -2.38 3.18
CA ILE A 16 10.92 -3.37 3.32
C ILE A 16 9.54 -2.73 3.10
N SER A 17 9.24 -1.61 3.73
CA SER A 17 7.96 -0.89 3.53
C SER A 17 7.77 -0.41 2.08
N PHE A 18 8.84 -0.04 1.38
CA PHE A 18 8.79 0.30 -0.04
C PHE A 18 8.49 -0.92 -0.91
N LEU A 19 9.15 -2.04 -0.66
CA LEU A 19 8.91 -3.29 -1.37
C LEU A 19 7.47 -3.77 -1.18
N ILE A 20 6.94 -3.68 0.06
CA ILE A 20 5.56 -4.03 0.38
C ILE A 20 4.56 -3.10 -0.33
N SER A 21 4.81 -1.79 -0.34
CA SER A 21 3.93 -0.86 -1.05
C SER A 21 3.95 -1.11 -2.56
N THR A 22 5.13 -1.41 -3.10
CA THR A 22 5.32 -1.70 -4.53
C THR A 22 4.64 -3.00 -4.92
N SER A 23 4.78 -4.06 -4.12
CA SER A 23 4.14 -5.35 -4.39
C SER A 23 2.61 -5.27 -4.32
N ALA A 24 2.04 -4.37 -3.51
CA ALA A 24 0.62 -4.08 -3.49
C ALA A 24 0.16 -3.23 -4.70
N PHE A 25 1.00 -2.30 -5.15
CA PHE A 25 0.70 -1.42 -6.29
C PHE A 25 0.71 -2.16 -7.64
N VAL A 26 1.69 -3.05 -7.87
CA VAL A 26 1.86 -3.79 -9.13
C VAL A 26 0.57 -4.49 -9.60
N PRO A 27 -0.12 -5.33 -8.80
CA PRO A 27 -1.34 -5.99 -9.26
C PRO A 27 -2.46 -4.99 -9.55
N ILE A 28 -2.59 -3.89 -8.81
CA ILE A 28 -3.61 -2.85 -9.05
C ILE A 28 -3.33 -2.11 -10.36
N ALA A 29 -2.07 -1.82 -10.66
CA ALA A 29 -1.66 -1.19 -11.90
C ALA A 29 -1.88 -2.12 -13.10
N LEU A 30 -1.55 -3.41 -12.97
CA LEU A 30 -1.76 -4.41 -14.02
C LEU A 30 -3.25 -4.63 -14.31
N THR A 31 -4.10 -4.71 -13.28
CA THR A 31 -5.55 -4.86 -13.46
C THR A 31 -6.16 -3.63 -14.13
N LEU A 32 -5.73 -2.42 -13.75
CA LEU A 32 -6.19 -1.20 -14.38
C LEU A 32 -5.75 -1.10 -15.86
N HIS A 33 -4.49 -1.40 -16.15
CA HIS A 33 -3.99 -1.41 -17.54
C HIS A 33 -4.78 -2.42 -18.39
N LYS A 34 -4.96 -3.64 -17.89
CA LYS A 34 -5.69 -4.69 -18.61
C LYS A 34 -7.15 -4.29 -18.82
N PHE A 35 -7.81 -3.73 -17.82
CA PHE A 35 -9.16 -3.19 -17.95
C PHE A 35 -9.25 -2.13 -19.05
N LEU A 36 -8.34 -1.15 -19.06
CA LEU A 36 -8.33 -0.09 -20.09
C LEU A 36 -8.04 -0.63 -21.49
N SER A 37 -7.28 -1.73 -21.60
CA SER A 37 -6.96 -2.35 -22.89
C SER A 37 -8.10 -3.23 -23.42
N THR A 38 -8.91 -3.83 -22.54
CA THR A 38 -9.95 -4.79 -22.94
C THR A 38 -11.37 -4.27 -22.78
N CYS A 39 -11.57 -3.05 -22.26
CA CYS A 39 -12.89 -2.46 -22.06
C CYS A 39 -13.68 -2.25 -23.36
N ASN A 40 -12.99 -2.03 -24.48
CA ASN A 40 -13.62 -1.82 -25.80
C ASN A 40 -13.67 -3.09 -26.66
N VAL A 41 -13.14 -4.21 -26.16
CA VAL A 41 -13.14 -5.48 -26.90
C VAL A 41 -14.52 -6.12 -26.73
N SER A 42 -15.30 -6.09 -27.82
CA SER A 42 -16.61 -6.73 -27.89
C SER A 42 -16.53 -8.01 -28.71
N ARG A 43 -17.21 -9.07 -28.25
CA ARG A 43 -17.37 -10.31 -29.00
C ARG A 43 -18.86 -10.64 -29.10
N THR A 44 -19.27 -11.14 -30.26
CA THR A 44 -20.61 -11.67 -30.47
C THR A 44 -20.73 -13.03 -29.81
N LEU A 45 -21.55 -13.11 -28.76
CA LEU A 45 -21.90 -14.34 -28.08
C LEU A 45 -23.24 -14.82 -28.61
N THR A 46 -23.32 -16.09 -29.02
CA THR A 46 -24.59 -16.75 -29.27
C THR A 46 -25.06 -17.32 -27.93
N ASN A 47 -26.10 -16.72 -27.36
CA ASN A 47 -26.66 -17.20 -26.11
C ASN A 47 -27.41 -18.52 -26.35
N SER A 48 -27.67 -19.30 -25.30
CA SER A 48 -28.36 -20.60 -25.39
C SER A 48 -29.76 -20.53 -26.03
N ASP A 49 -30.36 -19.34 -26.09
CA ASP A 49 -31.63 -19.03 -26.77
C ASP A 49 -31.48 -18.73 -28.29
N GLY A 50 -30.30 -18.94 -28.88
CA GLY A 50 -30.02 -18.72 -30.30
C GLY A 50 -29.90 -17.24 -30.72
N LYS A 51 -30.00 -16.30 -29.76
CA LYS A 51 -29.83 -14.86 -30.02
C LYS A 51 -28.36 -14.47 -29.96
N THR A 52 -27.88 -13.84 -31.02
CA THR A 52 -26.56 -13.21 -31.07
C THR A 52 -26.61 -11.88 -30.33
N VAL A 53 -25.88 -11.79 -29.22
CA VAL A 53 -25.73 -10.56 -28.44
C VAL A 53 -24.26 -10.15 -28.46
N ASN A 54 -24.01 -8.91 -28.86
CA ASN A 54 -22.67 -8.34 -28.76
C ASN A 54 -22.40 -7.97 -27.30
N ARG A 55 -21.41 -8.61 -26.67
CA ARG A 55 -21.07 -8.41 -25.26
C ARG A 55 -19.59 -8.09 -25.11
N THR A 56 -19.28 -7.15 -24.22
CA THR A 56 -17.91 -6.88 -23.77
C THR A 56 -17.46 -7.91 -22.73
N ALA A 57 -16.15 -8.05 -22.53
CA ALA A 57 -15.57 -8.92 -21.48
C ALA A 57 -16.03 -8.54 -20.04
N TRP A 58 -16.49 -7.30 -19.86
CA TRP A 58 -16.92 -6.74 -18.57
C TRP A 58 -18.45 -6.63 -18.48
N ALA A 59 -19.00 -6.55 -17.25
CA ALA A 59 -20.44 -6.43 -17.04
C ALA A 59 -21.00 -5.09 -17.55
N ASN A 60 -22.24 -5.11 -18.03
CA ASN A 60 -22.94 -3.88 -18.43
C ASN A 60 -23.08 -2.92 -17.24
N GLY A 61 -22.44 -1.75 -17.36
CA GLY A 61 -22.38 -0.75 -16.29
C GLY A 61 -21.38 -1.07 -15.18
N SER A 62 -20.32 -1.84 -15.46
CA SER A 62 -19.22 -2.07 -14.52
C SER A 62 -18.66 -0.76 -13.96
N LYS A 63 -18.64 -0.63 -12.63
CA LYS A 63 -18.12 0.57 -11.97
C LYS A 63 -16.61 0.42 -11.75
N ALA A 64 -15.83 1.14 -12.56
CA ALA A 64 -14.37 1.17 -12.46
C ALA A 64 -13.83 2.18 -11.42
N TRP A 65 -14.70 3.02 -10.85
CA TRP A 65 -14.31 4.05 -9.86
C TRP A 65 -13.53 3.51 -8.66
N PRO A 66 -13.87 2.34 -8.06
CA PRO A 66 -13.06 1.76 -6.99
C PRO A 66 -11.62 1.48 -7.43
N THR A 67 -11.43 0.97 -8.64
CA THR A 67 -10.09 0.65 -9.18
C THR A 67 -9.24 1.91 -9.36
N TYR A 68 -9.81 3.02 -9.87
CA TYR A 68 -9.10 4.29 -9.96
C TYR A 68 -8.72 4.84 -8.58
N PHE A 69 -9.61 4.71 -7.61
CA PHE A 69 -9.37 5.13 -6.24
C PHE A 69 -8.22 4.33 -5.59
N TYR A 70 -8.24 3.00 -5.72
CA TYR A 70 -7.15 2.16 -5.22
C TYR A 70 -5.83 2.43 -5.92
N PHE A 71 -5.83 2.63 -7.25
CA PHE A 71 -4.64 2.97 -8.01
C PHE A 71 -4.01 4.29 -7.55
N THR A 72 -4.83 5.35 -7.42
CA THR A 72 -4.33 6.67 -6.98
C THR A 72 -3.76 6.62 -5.58
N ILE A 73 -4.42 5.95 -4.64
CA ILE A 73 -3.91 5.75 -3.28
C ILE A 73 -2.60 4.97 -3.27
N ALA A 74 -2.55 3.86 -3.99
CA ALA A 74 -1.35 3.02 -4.03
C ALA A 74 -0.18 3.76 -4.70
N LEU A 75 -0.45 4.54 -5.75
CA LEU A 75 0.54 5.40 -6.40
C LEU A 75 1.10 6.44 -5.43
N ILE A 76 0.24 7.16 -4.72
CA ILE A 76 0.65 8.14 -3.69
C ILE A 76 1.48 7.43 -2.60
N GLY A 77 1.07 6.23 -2.20
CA GLY A 77 1.80 5.40 -1.24
C GLY A 77 3.25 5.11 -1.67
N VAL A 78 3.42 4.61 -2.89
CA VAL A 78 4.73 4.31 -3.49
C VAL A 78 5.57 5.57 -3.64
N VAL A 79 5.00 6.67 -4.15
CA VAL A 79 5.72 7.95 -4.32
C VAL A 79 6.19 8.50 -2.99
N LEU A 80 5.36 8.47 -1.95
CA LEU A 80 5.74 8.92 -0.62
C LEU A 80 6.85 8.04 -0.04
N GLN A 81 6.74 6.72 -0.16
CA GLN A 81 7.75 5.80 0.37
C GLN A 81 9.08 5.90 -0.40
N PHE A 82 9.03 6.13 -1.71
CA PHE A 82 10.18 6.45 -2.55
C PHE A 82 10.82 7.77 -2.13
N SER A 83 10.01 8.81 -1.91
CA SER A 83 10.48 10.13 -1.45
C SER A 83 11.20 10.04 -0.10
N ILE A 84 10.74 9.18 0.80
CA ILE A 84 11.41 8.93 2.09
C ILE A 84 12.75 8.25 1.88
N LEU A 85 12.82 7.22 1.03
CA LEU A 85 14.08 6.55 0.70
C LEU A 85 15.08 7.53 0.08
N LEU A 86 14.63 8.34 -0.89
CA LEU A 86 15.43 9.37 -1.53
C LEU A 86 15.91 10.41 -0.52
N SER A 87 15.00 10.94 0.30
CA SER A 87 15.34 11.87 1.38
C SER A 87 16.34 11.27 2.34
N TYR A 88 16.29 9.97 2.62
CA TYR A 88 17.21 9.30 3.52
C TYR A 88 18.61 9.12 2.91
N LEU A 89 18.67 8.73 1.63
CA LEU A 89 19.93 8.61 0.87
C LEU A 89 20.62 9.97 0.74
N CYS A 90 19.86 11.02 0.37
CA CYS A 90 20.37 12.40 0.27
C CYS A 90 20.67 13.01 1.67
N SER A 91 19.89 12.66 2.70
CA SER A 91 20.08 13.14 4.08
C SER A 91 21.38 12.66 4.71
N VAL A 92 21.93 11.52 4.29
CA VAL A 92 23.21 11.04 4.82
C VAL A 92 24.31 12.07 4.55
N ALA A 93 24.19 12.86 3.47
CA ALA A 93 25.11 13.92 3.11
C ALA A 93 24.88 15.27 3.82
N ARG A 94 23.74 15.51 4.48
CA ARG A 94 23.43 16.79 5.18
C ARG A 94 22.80 16.54 6.57
N ALA A 95 23.64 16.56 7.60
CA ALA A 95 23.51 15.76 8.82
C ALA A 95 22.64 16.26 10.00
N ASN A 96 21.74 17.24 9.88
CA ASN A 96 20.92 17.63 11.06
C ASN A 96 19.46 18.06 10.79
N LYS A 97 19.15 18.67 9.64
CA LYS A 97 17.76 19.07 9.32
C LYS A 97 16.86 17.89 8.95
N ALA A 98 17.46 16.83 8.43
CA ALA A 98 16.72 15.70 7.88
C ALA A 98 16.17 14.71 8.93
N ALA A 99 16.63 14.75 10.18
CA ALA A 99 16.04 13.92 11.23
C ALA A 99 14.60 14.35 11.55
N ILE A 100 14.35 15.66 11.59
CA ILE A 100 13.01 16.23 11.83
C ILE A 100 12.10 15.99 10.63
N ILE A 101 12.60 16.21 9.40
CA ILE A 101 11.84 15.97 8.16
C ILE A 101 11.47 14.48 8.06
N SER A 102 12.40 13.58 8.36
CA SER A 102 12.13 12.14 8.33
C SER A 102 11.07 11.72 9.35
N ASP A 103 11.04 12.32 10.55
CA ASP A 103 10.04 11.96 11.57
C ASP A 103 8.64 12.50 11.21
N VAL A 104 8.52 13.75 10.76
CA VAL A 104 7.24 14.34 10.31
C VAL A 104 6.65 13.53 9.15
N PHE A 105 7.49 13.18 8.18
CA PHE A 105 7.05 12.41 7.01
C PHE A 105 6.61 10.99 7.39
N SER A 106 7.17 10.41 8.45
CA SER A 106 6.77 9.09 8.94
C SER A 106 5.39 9.09 9.57
N TRP A 107 5.07 10.14 10.33
CA TRP A 107 3.74 10.35 10.88
C TRP A 107 2.70 10.55 9.77
N ALA A 108 3.03 11.31 8.73
CA ALA A 108 2.16 11.50 7.57
C ALA A 108 1.83 10.17 6.86
N VAL A 109 2.83 9.30 6.70
CA VAL A 109 2.65 7.94 6.16
C VAL A 109 1.70 7.11 7.03
N MET A 110 1.87 7.15 8.34
CA MET A 110 1.04 6.38 9.28
C MET A 110 -0.44 6.81 9.23
N ILE A 111 -0.69 8.13 9.17
CA ILE A 111 -2.04 8.69 9.07
C ILE A 111 -2.69 8.30 7.75
N ARG A 112 -1.94 8.37 6.63
CA ARG A 112 -2.42 7.93 5.32
C ARG A 112 -2.83 6.46 5.36
N ASP A 113 -1.97 5.56 5.86
CA ASP A 113 -2.26 4.13 5.87
C ASP A 113 -3.53 3.84 6.69
N LEU A 114 -3.72 4.51 7.82
CA LEU A 114 -4.95 4.42 8.61
C LEU A 114 -6.19 4.88 7.82
N ALA A 115 -6.09 6.01 7.12
CA ALA A 115 -7.20 6.53 6.32
C ALA A 115 -7.57 5.57 5.18
N VAL A 116 -6.58 4.99 4.51
CA VAL A 116 -6.79 4.02 3.42
C VAL A 116 -7.53 2.78 3.95
N TRP A 117 -7.10 2.23 5.08
CA TRP A 117 -7.76 1.08 5.69
C TRP A 117 -9.19 1.37 6.14
N ALA A 118 -9.44 2.55 6.70
CA ALA A 118 -10.78 2.99 7.07
C ALA A 118 -11.71 3.06 5.85
N VAL A 119 -11.24 3.65 4.75
CA VAL A 119 -12.02 3.73 3.51
C VAL A 119 -12.23 2.36 2.88
N ALA A 120 -11.19 1.52 2.81
CA ALA A 120 -11.30 0.16 2.28
C ALA A 120 -12.33 -0.67 3.06
N THR A 121 -12.33 -0.57 4.39
CA THR A 121 -13.31 -1.25 5.27
C THR A 121 -14.73 -0.72 5.05
N ALA A 122 -14.87 0.61 4.90
CA ALA A 122 -16.17 1.22 4.64
C ALA A 122 -16.75 0.79 3.29
N ILE A 123 -15.93 0.77 2.22
CA ILE A 123 -16.33 0.31 0.89
C ILE A 123 -16.71 -1.17 0.95
N TYR A 124 -15.87 -2.02 1.55
CA TYR A 124 -16.13 -3.45 1.68
C TYR A 124 -17.45 -3.75 2.41
N ARG A 125 -17.72 -3.05 3.52
CA ARG A 125 -18.98 -3.19 4.26
C ARG A 125 -20.19 -2.73 3.44
N ARG A 126 -20.05 -1.64 2.68
CA ARG A 126 -21.12 -1.10 1.84
C ARG A 126 -21.45 -2.05 0.68
N GLU A 127 -20.44 -2.58 0.00
CA GLU A 127 -20.66 -3.50 -1.12
C GLU A 127 -21.23 -4.85 -0.69
N LYS A 128 -20.83 -5.38 0.48
CA LYS A 128 -21.50 -6.55 1.07
C LYS A 128 -22.98 -6.34 1.41
N GLY A 129 -23.38 -5.11 1.74
CA GLY A 129 -24.78 -4.78 2.04
C GLY A 129 -25.68 -4.62 0.80
N LEU A 130 -25.11 -4.50 -0.40
CA LEU A 130 -25.84 -4.26 -1.65
C LEU A 130 -26.05 -5.57 -2.43
N HIS A 131 -26.89 -6.46 -1.90
CA HIS A 131 -27.63 -7.50 -2.64
C HIS A 131 -26.88 -8.27 -3.75
N GLY A 132 -25.67 -8.78 -3.48
CA GLY A 132 -25.04 -9.89 -4.22
C GLY A 132 -24.81 -9.70 -5.74
N LYS A 133 -25.05 -8.52 -6.30
CA LYS A 133 -24.75 -8.19 -7.70
C LYS A 133 -23.42 -7.45 -7.73
N ASN A 134 -22.34 -8.20 -7.75
CA ASN A 134 -20.98 -7.70 -7.91
C ASN A 134 -20.83 -6.99 -9.27
N LYS A 135 -21.09 -5.67 -9.29
CA LYS A 135 -20.91 -4.81 -10.47
C LYS A 135 -19.55 -4.12 -10.49
N ASP A 136 -18.80 -4.27 -9.42
CA ASP A 136 -17.42 -3.87 -9.31
C ASP A 136 -16.54 -4.84 -10.13
N LEU A 137 -15.43 -4.32 -10.65
CA LEU A 137 -14.53 -5.07 -11.52
C LEU A 137 -13.98 -6.34 -10.82
N TRP A 138 -13.80 -6.24 -9.51
CA TRP A 138 -13.16 -7.23 -8.65
C TRP A 138 -14.11 -8.38 -8.34
N GLY A 139 -15.33 -8.06 -7.92
CA GLY A 139 -16.38 -9.05 -7.69
C GLY A 139 -16.95 -9.66 -8.98
N TRP A 140 -16.87 -8.97 -10.12
CA TRP A 140 -17.19 -9.55 -11.43
C TRP A 140 -16.17 -10.62 -11.84
N THR A 141 -14.87 -10.34 -11.68
CA THR A 141 -13.77 -11.21 -12.12
C THR A 141 -13.83 -12.61 -11.50
N CYS A 142 -14.40 -12.75 -10.29
CA CYS A 142 -14.60 -14.05 -9.66
C CYS A 142 -16.06 -14.54 -9.62
N SER A 143 -16.95 -13.91 -10.38
CA SER A 143 -18.35 -14.36 -10.50
C SER A 143 -18.47 -15.59 -11.41
N SER A 144 -19.52 -16.39 -11.22
CA SER A 144 -19.84 -17.51 -12.12
C SER A 144 -20.05 -17.04 -13.56
N ALA A 145 -20.71 -15.89 -13.75
CA ALA A 145 -20.95 -15.32 -15.08
C ALA A 145 -19.66 -14.95 -15.83
N ALA A 146 -18.59 -14.55 -15.13
CA ALA A 146 -17.29 -14.32 -15.76
C ALA A 146 -16.59 -15.63 -16.17
N ARG A 147 -16.82 -16.72 -15.42
CA ARG A 147 -16.32 -18.06 -15.78
C ARG A 147 -17.02 -18.61 -17.01
N ASP A 148 -18.31 -18.35 -17.17
CA ASP A 148 -19.09 -18.83 -18.31
C ASP A 148 -18.66 -18.18 -19.64
N ILE A 149 -18.17 -16.92 -19.61
CA ILE A 149 -17.67 -16.22 -20.80
C ILE A 149 -16.15 -16.37 -21.01
N GLN A 150 -15.45 -17.05 -20.11
CA GLN A 150 -13.99 -17.18 -20.12
C GLN A 150 -13.47 -17.79 -21.43
N GLU A 151 -14.15 -18.80 -21.98
CA GLU A 151 -13.71 -19.48 -23.20
C GLU A 151 -13.67 -18.55 -24.42
N VAL A 152 -14.57 -17.56 -24.49
CA VAL A 152 -14.65 -16.62 -25.60
C VAL A 152 -13.61 -15.51 -25.49
N PHE A 153 -13.23 -15.16 -24.26
CA PHE A 153 -12.26 -14.09 -23.97
C PHE A 153 -10.88 -14.60 -23.53
N ALA A 154 -10.64 -15.91 -23.59
CA ALA A 154 -9.40 -16.55 -23.10
C ALA A 154 -8.11 -15.98 -23.71
N LYS A 155 -8.17 -15.45 -24.95
CA LYS A 155 -7.03 -14.81 -25.61
C LYS A 155 -6.71 -13.41 -25.09
N GLU A 156 -7.67 -12.74 -24.47
CA GLU A 156 -7.58 -11.33 -24.05
C GLU A 156 -7.44 -11.21 -22.53
N VAL A 157 -8.22 -12.00 -21.78
CA VAL A 157 -8.31 -11.96 -20.32
C VAL A 157 -8.50 -13.37 -19.78
N ASP A 158 -7.64 -13.77 -18.85
CA ASP A 158 -7.81 -15.01 -18.07
C ASP A 158 -8.41 -14.69 -16.69
N PHE A 159 -9.75 -14.68 -16.60
CA PHE A 159 -10.46 -14.37 -15.36
C PHE A 159 -10.10 -15.31 -14.21
N ASN A 160 -9.73 -16.57 -14.49
CA ASN A 160 -9.37 -17.55 -13.47
C ASN A 160 -8.02 -17.23 -12.82
N SER A 161 -7.02 -16.88 -13.63
CA SER A 161 -5.71 -16.46 -13.14
C SER A 161 -5.81 -15.16 -12.33
N TYR A 162 -6.61 -14.20 -12.81
CA TYR A 162 -6.87 -12.97 -12.08
C TYR A 162 -7.64 -13.18 -10.78
N CYS A 163 -8.67 -14.04 -10.74
CA CYS A 163 -9.36 -14.36 -9.49
C CYS A 163 -8.37 -15.00 -8.49
N ASN A 164 -7.53 -15.94 -8.94
CA ASN A 164 -6.60 -16.61 -8.04
C ASN A 164 -5.56 -15.64 -7.48
N ILE A 165 -4.92 -14.82 -8.32
CA ILE A 165 -3.92 -13.82 -7.89
C ILE A 165 -4.57 -12.74 -7.01
N GLN A 166 -5.78 -12.28 -7.33
CA GLN A 166 -6.47 -11.27 -6.54
C GLN A 166 -6.92 -11.82 -5.17
N ILE A 167 -7.46 -13.03 -5.09
CA ILE A 167 -7.87 -13.63 -3.81
C ILE A 167 -6.65 -13.94 -2.95
N THR A 168 -5.65 -14.63 -3.50
CA THR A 168 -4.46 -15.04 -2.72
C THR A 168 -3.56 -13.86 -2.37
N THR A 169 -3.34 -12.89 -3.26
CA THR A 169 -2.41 -11.79 -2.97
C THR A 169 -3.10 -10.63 -2.23
N ALA A 170 -4.38 -10.34 -2.48
CA ALA A 170 -5.00 -9.10 -2.02
C ALA A 170 -5.84 -9.21 -0.73
N SER A 171 -6.35 -10.39 -0.33
CA SER A 171 -7.34 -10.46 0.77
C SER A 171 -6.74 -10.78 2.14
N TRP A 172 -5.73 -11.65 2.23
CA TRP A 172 -5.21 -12.13 3.52
C TRP A 172 -3.75 -11.72 3.76
N TYR A 173 -2.86 -12.04 2.81
CA TYR A 173 -1.43 -11.87 3.00
C TYR A 173 -0.99 -10.40 2.97
N SER A 174 -1.57 -9.59 2.08
CA SER A 174 -1.32 -8.15 2.02
C SER A 174 -1.63 -7.45 3.34
N GLY A 175 -2.78 -7.79 3.96
CA GLY A 175 -3.20 -7.25 5.25
C GLY A 175 -2.24 -7.62 6.38
N LEU A 176 -1.85 -8.89 6.47
CA LEU A 176 -0.93 -9.37 7.49
C LEU A 176 0.46 -8.72 7.39
N ILE A 177 0.98 -8.64 6.16
CA ILE A 177 2.27 -8.01 5.86
C ILE A 177 2.22 -6.50 6.20
N GLN A 178 1.12 -5.83 5.90
CA GLN A 178 0.97 -4.41 6.16
C GLN A 178 0.87 -4.10 7.66
N VAL A 179 0.13 -4.90 8.43
CA VAL A 179 0.08 -4.80 9.90
C VAL A 179 1.45 -5.06 10.51
N GLY A 180 2.16 -6.09 10.05
CA GLY A 180 3.53 -6.39 10.52
C GLY A 180 4.51 -5.25 10.22
N ALA A 181 4.45 -4.67 9.02
CA ALA A 181 5.28 -3.52 8.66
C ALA A 181 4.95 -2.27 9.48
N ALA A 182 3.67 -2.01 9.76
CA ALA A 182 3.24 -0.92 10.62
C ALA A 182 3.74 -1.10 12.06
N ALA A 183 3.61 -2.31 12.62
CA ALA A 183 4.10 -2.63 13.96
C ALA A 183 5.63 -2.46 14.07
N LEU A 184 6.39 -2.94 13.08
CA LEU A 184 7.84 -2.76 13.02
C LEU A 184 8.22 -1.28 12.96
N SER A 185 7.50 -0.48 12.17
CA SER A 185 7.72 0.96 12.05
C SER A 185 7.46 1.67 13.39
N ILE A 186 6.36 1.35 14.08
CA ILE A 186 6.03 1.90 15.41
C ILE A 186 7.14 1.54 16.41
N PHE A 187 7.58 0.28 16.44
CA PHE A 187 8.64 -0.17 17.33
C PHE A 187 9.95 0.61 17.12
N ILE A 188 10.34 0.83 15.85
CA ILE A 188 11.54 1.62 15.52
C ILE A 188 11.41 3.08 15.96
N HIS A 189 10.21 3.67 15.89
CA HIS A 189 9.97 5.03 16.40
C HIS A 189 10.07 5.10 17.91
N ILE A 190 9.53 4.13 18.64
CA ILE A 190 9.63 4.05 20.11
C ILE A 190 11.10 3.99 20.53
N LEU A 191 11.89 3.09 19.94
CA LEU A 191 13.32 2.97 20.24
C LEU A 191 14.10 4.27 19.96
N ALA A 192 13.74 4.97 18.89
CA ALA A 192 14.35 6.25 18.56
C ALA A 192 13.97 7.35 19.57
N PHE A 193 12.71 7.39 19.99
CA PHE A 193 12.21 8.35 20.96
C PHE A 193 12.85 8.15 22.34
N GLN A 194 12.90 6.90 22.83
CA GLN A 194 13.57 6.54 24.09
C GLN A 194 15.03 7.01 24.10
N ARG A 195 15.75 6.85 22.98
CA ARG A 195 17.13 7.32 22.84
C ARG A 195 17.25 8.85 22.91
N MET A 196 16.32 9.59 22.31
CA MET A 196 16.31 11.05 22.42
C MET A 196 16.06 11.50 23.87
N GLY A 197 15.17 10.80 24.58
CA GLY A 197 14.95 10.97 26.02
C GLY A 197 16.20 10.73 26.85
N MET A 198 16.89 9.60 26.63
CA MET A 198 18.15 9.27 27.31
C MET A 198 19.24 10.30 27.03
N LYS A 199 19.38 10.78 25.80
CA LYS A 199 20.34 11.85 25.45
C LYS A 199 20.01 13.18 26.14
N LYS A 200 18.73 13.56 26.21
CA LYS A 200 18.30 14.76 26.96
C LYS A 200 18.62 14.61 28.45
N LYS A 201 18.38 13.44 29.03
CA LYS A 201 18.67 13.15 30.45
C LYS A 201 20.17 13.19 30.74
N LEU A 202 21.00 12.56 29.88
CA LEU A 202 22.46 12.61 29.96
C LEU A 202 23.00 14.03 29.82
N ARG A 203 22.56 14.81 28.82
CA ARG A 203 22.95 16.23 28.68
C ARG A 203 22.57 17.06 29.90
N ARG A 204 21.38 16.85 30.47
CA ARG A 204 20.97 17.54 31.70
C ARG A 204 21.89 17.17 32.87
N GLN A 205 22.20 15.90 33.05
CA GLN A 205 23.11 15.45 34.12
C GLN A 205 24.54 15.97 33.92
N THR A 206 25.09 15.91 32.69
CA THR A 206 26.42 16.47 32.40
C THR A 206 26.48 17.97 32.61
N ASN A 207 25.44 18.72 32.21
CA ASN A 207 25.37 20.17 32.47
C ASN A 207 25.27 20.49 33.97
N MET A 208 24.56 19.67 34.74
CA MET A 208 24.52 19.83 36.20
C MET A 208 25.89 19.54 36.84
N VAL A 209 26.59 18.50 36.41
CA VAL A 209 27.94 18.17 36.93
C VAL A 209 29.00 19.19 36.50
N ALA A 210 28.96 19.68 35.26
CA ALA A 210 29.88 20.73 34.77
C ALA A 210 29.66 22.08 35.46
N GLY A 211 28.46 22.35 35.98
CA GLY A 211 28.20 23.52 36.83
C GLY A 211 28.82 23.43 38.23
N PHE A 212 29.31 22.25 38.63
CA PHE A 212 29.91 21.99 39.94
C PHE A 212 31.44 21.87 39.90
N GLU A 213 32.12 21.95 38.75
CA GLU A 213 33.59 22.08 38.71
C GLU A 213 33.98 23.52 39.09
N PRO A 214 34.56 23.76 40.29
CA PRO A 214 35.18 25.04 40.56
C PRO A 214 36.43 25.13 39.69
N VAL A 215 36.65 26.30 39.08
CA VAL A 215 37.87 26.63 38.35
C VAL A 215 39.08 26.34 39.25
N ARG A 216 39.75 25.21 39.04
CA ARG A 216 41.08 24.96 39.61
C ARG A 216 42.06 25.80 38.80
N HIS A 217 42.31 27.01 39.31
CA HIS A 217 43.51 27.78 39.02
C HIS A 217 44.75 27.06 39.55
#